data_AF-A0A535IL24-F1
#
_entry.id   AF-A0A535IL24-F1
#
_cell.length_a   1.000
_cell.length_b   1.000
_cell.length_c   1.000
_cell.angle_alpha   90.00
_cell.angle_beta   90.00
_cell.angle_gamma   90.00
#
_symmetry.space_group_name_H-M   'P 1'
#
loop_
_entity.id
_entity.type
_entity.pdbx_description
1 polymer ?
#
loop_
_entity_poly.entity_id
_entity_poly.type
_entity_poly.pdbx_seq_one_letter_code
_entity_poly.pdbx_strand_id
1 'polypeptide(L)' 'MRNVLALQNYWDDPPGYLGEIMEEFGIPYDTVKVDEAPMPDPTGYSAVISLGGPQNANAHEKYPYL' A
#
# COMPACT_ATOMS: atom_id res chain seq x y z
N MET A 1 -7.66 1.95 -17.65
CA MET A 1 -7.51 2.66 -16.37
C MET A 1 -6.24 2.14 -15.72
N ARG A 2 -5.42 2.99 -15.06
CA ARG A 2 -4.22 2.54 -14.33
C ARG A 2 -4.62 2.12 -12.92
N ASN A 3 -3.95 1.13 -12.36
CA ASN A 3 -4.25 0.59 -11.03
C ASN A 3 -4.05 1.65 -9.93
N VAL A 4 -4.63 1.41 -8.77
CA VAL A 4 -4.26 2.06 -7.50
C VAL A 4 -3.14 1.25 -6.85
N LEU A 5 -2.17 1.91 -6.22
CA LEU A 5 -1.13 1.25 -5.45
C LEU A 5 -1.48 1.32 -3.96
N ALA A 6 -1.71 0.18 -3.31
CA ALA A 6 -1.93 0.09 -1.88
C ALA A 6 -0.63 -0.36 -1.17
N LEU A 7 -0.12 0.48 -0.27
CA LEU A 7 1.07 0.21 0.53
C LEU A 7 0.63 -0.43 1.86
N GLN A 8 0.94 -1.70 2.02
CA GLN A 8 0.67 -2.46 3.23
C GLN A 8 1.88 -2.35 4.16
N ASN A 9 1.73 -1.62 5.27
CA ASN A 9 2.79 -1.41 6.26
C ASN A 9 2.85 -2.52 7.33
N TYR A 10 1.84 -3.40 7.40
CA TYR A 10 1.82 -4.51 8.35
C TYR A 10 1.26 -5.78 7.72
N TRP A 11 1.92 -6.92 7.95
CA TRP A 11 1.61 -8.22 7.33
C TRP A 11 0.17 -8.70 7.56
N ASP A 12 -0.46 -8.29 8.66
CA ASP A 12 -1.84 -8.64 9.04
C ASP A 12 -2.85 -7.50 8.82
N ASP A 13 -2.45 -6.42 8.13
CA ASP A 13 -3.31 -5.27 7.80
C ASP A 13 -3.39 -5.06 6.27
N PRO A 14 -4.02 -5.99 5.52
CA PRO A 14 -4.25 -5.83 4.09
C PRO A 14 -5.29 -4.71 3.82
N PRO A 15 -5.55 -4.35 2.55
CA PRO A 15 -6.55 -3.32 2.21
C PRO A 15 -7.95 -3.54 2.83
N GLY A 16 -8.33 -4.77 3.17
CA GLY A 16 -9.56 -5.07 3.92
C GLY A 16 -10.81 -4.49 3.25
N TYR A 17 -11.66 -3.81 4.03
CA TYR A 17 -12.89 -3.20 3.52
C TYR A 17 -12.67 -2.17 2.40
N LEU A 18 -11.52 -1.47 2.42
CA LEU A 18 -11.16 -0.59 1.31
C LEU A 18 -10.92 -1.38 0.02
N GLY A 19 -10.31 -2.56 0.11
CA GLY A 19 -10.16 -3.49 -1.01
C GLY A 19 -11.52 -3.94 -1.56
N GLU A 20 -12.45 -4.31 -0.68
CA GLU A 20 -13.83 -4.70 -1.06
C GLU A 20 -14.56 -3.57 -1.80
N ILE A 21 -14.47 -2.33 -1.31
CA ILE A 21 -15.04 -1.16 -1.99
C ILE A 21 -14.38 -0.95 -3.37
N MET A 22 -13.05 -1.02 -3.47
CA MET A 22 -12.37 -0.87 -4.76
C MET A 22 -12.82 -1.93 -5.77
N GLU A 23 -13.02 -3.17 -5.33
CA GLU A 23 -13.56 -4.26 -6.15
C GLU A 23 -15.01 -3.98 -6.59
N GLU A 24 -15.88 -3.54 -5.67
CA GLU A 24 -17.28 -3.19 -5.95
C GLU A 24 -17.40 -2.12 -7.03
N PHE A 25 -16.53 -1.11 -7.01
CA PHE A 25 -16.53 -0.01 -7.99
C PHE A 25 -15.68 -0.29 -9.25
N GLY A 26 -15.11 -1.49 -9.39
CA GLY A 26 -14.28 -1.86 -10.54
C GLY A 26 -12.98 -1.06 -10.63
N ILE A 27 -12.42 -0.67 -9.49
CA ILE A 27 -11.14 0.05 -9.37
C ILE A 27 -10.04 -1.00 -9.19
N PRO A 28 -9.21 -1.27 -10.22
CA PRO A 28 -8.12 -2.22 -10.07
C PRO A 28 -7.05 -1.66 -9.13
N TYR A 29 -6.48 -2.52 -8.28
CA TYR A 29 -5.41 -2.13 -7.36
C TYR A 29 -4.36 -3.24 -7.23
N ASP A 30 -3.12 -2.82 -6.99
CA ASP A 30 -2.01 -3.69 -6.59
C ASP A 30 -1.70 -3.43 -5.12
N THR A 31 -1.33 -4.48 -4.37
CA THR A 31 -0.85 -4.34 -2.99
C THR A 31 0.64 -4.63 -2.93
N VAL A 32 1.39 -3.72 -2.32
CA VAL A 32 2.82 -3.90 -2.04
C VAL A 32 3.03 -3.93 -0.54
N LYS A 33 3.64 -5.00 -0.06
CA LYS A 33 4.17 -5.07 1.30
C LYS A 33 5.51 -4.38 1.34
N VAL A 34 5.58 -3.24 2.02
CA VAL A 34 6.72 -2.32 1.96
C VAL A 34 8.00 -2.89 2.58
N ASP A 35 7.88 -3.91 3.44
CA ASP A 35 8.98 -4.60 4.10
C ASP A 35 9.49 -5.84 3.34
N GLU A 36 8.75 -6.33 2.34
CA GLU A 36 9.10 -7.53 1.57
C GLU A 36 9.58 -7.23 0.14
N ALA A 37 9.11 -6.13 -0.47
CA ALA A 37 9.34 -5.85 -1.88
C ALA A 37 9.79 -4.40 -2.12
N PRO A 38 10.62 -4.15 -3.16
CA PRO A 38 10.93 -2.78 -3.57
C PRO A 38 9.67 -2.05 -4.03
N MET A 39 9.63 -0.75 -3.77
CA MET A 39 8.54 0.10 -4.23
C MET A 39 8.51 0.16 -5.77
N PRO A 40 7.37 -0.12 -6.41
CA PRO A 40 7.22 0.06 -7.85
C PRO A 40 7.23 1.56 -8.19
N ASP A 41 7.48 1.89 -9.46
CA ASP A 41 7.38 3.28 -9.94
C ASP A 41 5.93 3.80 -9.75
N PRO A 42 5.70 4.79 -8.86
CA PRO A 42 4.36 5.26 -8.56
C PRO A 42 3.72 6.02 -9.72
N THR A 43 4.50 6.49 -10.72
CA THR A 43 3.96 7.22 -11.88
C THR A 43 3.14 6.34 -12.81
N GLY A 44 3.29 5.01 -12.69
CA GLY A 44 2.47 3.99 -13.36
C GLY A 44 1.06 3.83 -12.80
N TYR A 45 0.77 4.42 -11.63
CA TYR A 45 -0.50 4.27 -10.91
C TYR A 45 -1.37 5.52 -11.02
N SER A 46 -2.68 5.34 -10.85
CA SER A 46 -3.64 6.46 -10.79
C SER A 46 -3.65 7.14 -9.42
N ALA A 47 -3.34 6.39 -8.37
CA ALA A 47 -3.29 6.86 -6.99
C ALA A 47 -2.40 5.94 -6.15
N VAL A 48 -1.94 6.46 -5.00
CA VAL A 48 -1.23 5.71 -3.97
C VAL A 48 -2.02 5.83 -2.66
N ILE A 49 -2.21 4.72 -1.98
CA ILE A 49 -2.87 4.63 -0.68
C ILE A 49 -1.88 4.01 0.30
N SER A 50 -1.57 4.69 1.39
CA SER A 50 -0.77 4.14 2.48
C SER A 50 -1.68 3.63 3.59
N LEU A 51 -1.59 2.34 3.91
CA LEU A 51 -2.38 1.72 4.98
C LEU A 51 -1.77 1.99 6.36
N GLY A 52 -2.47 1.56 7.41
CA GLY A 52 -1.95 1.62 8.77
C GLY A 52 -0.76 0.69 8.99
N GLY A 53 -0.07 0.88 10.12
CA GLY A 53 1.00 0.01 10.58
C GLY A 53 1.44 0.37 12.00
N PRO A 54 2.06 -0.57 12.74
CA PRO A 54 2.54 -0.32 14.10
C PRO A 54 3.79 0.59 14.15
N GLN A 55 4.39 0.91 13.00
CA GLN A 55 5.60 1.71 12.91
C GLN A 55 5.34 3.17 13.28
N ASN A 56 6.32 3.79 13.93
CA ASN A 56 6.38 5.24 14.05
C ASN A 56 6.94 5.82 12.75
N ALA A 57 6.26 6.82 12.16
CA ALA A 57 6.66 7.45 10.90
C ALA A 57 8.06 8.10 10.92
N ASN A 58 8.63 8.38 12.09
CA ASN A 58 9.98 8.95 12.22
C ASN A 58 11.07 7.89 12.45
N ALA A 59 10.72 6.60 12.60
CA ALA A 59 11.65 5.54 12.97
C ALA A 59 12.43 4.97 11.76
N HIS A 60 12.94 5.84 10.87
CA HIS A 60 13.66 5.47 9.65
C HIS A 60 14.91 4.60 9.91
N GLU A 61 15.57 4.78 11.06
CA GLU A 61 16.72 3.94 11.44
C GLU A 61 16.33 2.47 11.65
N LYS A 62 15.11 2.22 12.14
CA LYS A 62 14.57 0.88 12.40
C LYS A 62 13.83 0.31 11.19
N TYR A 63 13.19 1.18 10.40
CA TYR A 63 12.38 0.84 9.25
C TYR A 63 12.80 1.70 8.04
N PRO A 64 13.86 1.32 7.30
CA PRO A 64 14.38 2.11 6.19
C PRO A 64 13.45 2.24 4.98
N TYR A 65 12.32 1.54 5.00
CA TYR A 65 11.29 1.56 3.96
C TYR A 65 10.17 2.59 4.23
N LEU A 66 10.19 3.26 5.38
CA LEU A 66 9.28 4.37 5.71
C LEU A 66 9.64 5.65 4.94
#